data_AF-A0A5C6BZK2-F1
#
_entry.id   AF-A0A5C6BZK2-F1
#
_cell.length_a   1.000
_cell.length_b   1.000
_cell.length_c   1.000
_cell.angle_alpha   90.00
_cell.angle_beta   90.00
_cell.angle_gamma   90.00
#
_symmetry.space_group_name_H-M   'P 1'
#
loop_
_entity.id
_entity.type
_entity.pdbx_description
1 polymer ?
#
loop_
_entity_poly.entity_id
_entity_poly.type
_entity_poly.pdbx_seq_one_letter_code
_entity_poly.pdbx_strand_id
1 'polypeptide(L)'
;MARNVEKSNVDSKPWVVGFILVVSLGLAGLWWWSHSRVELDEMGYDVTIALYRVCNQRSDDGLQQIENQIRKLETEQAFSSAANQAIMSIIATAKAGQWQKAARACRQALEDQVQR
;
A
#
# COMPACT_ATOMS: atom_id res chain seq x y z
N MET A 1 11.50 47.27 -11.05
CA MET A 1 10.89 46.43 -9.98
C MET A 1 11.48 45.03 -10.09
N ALA A 2 12.49 44.69 -9.28
CA ALA A 2 13.05 43.33 -9.21
C ALA A 2 12.56 42.67 -7.91
N ARG A 3 11.84 41.55 -8.03
CA ARG A 3 11.43 40.73 -6.88
C ARG A 3 12.65 39.94 -6.39
N ASN A 4 13.11 40.23 -5.18
CA ASN A 4 14.05 39.37 -4.46
C ASN A 4 13.35 38.05 -4.13
N VAL A 5 13.87 36.96 -4.67
CA VAL A 5 13.49 35.59 -4.27
C VAL A 5 14.37 35.24 -3.07
N GLU A 6 13.80 35.36 -1.87
CA GLU A 6 14.43 34.93 -0.63
C GLU A 6 14.55 33.40 -0.65
N LYS A 7 15.78 32.90 -0.81
CA LYS A 7 16.08 31.47 -0.66
C LYS A 7 15.94 31.13 0.82
N SER A 8 14.89 30.42 1.20
CA SER A 8 14.74 29.86 2.55
C SER A 8 15.89 28.89 2.80
N ASN A 9 16.89 29.32 3.55
CA ASN A 9 17.98 28.47 4.01
C ASN A 9 17.43 27.67 5.20
N VAL A 10 17.13 26.39 4.98
CA VAL A 10 16.61 25.51 6.03
C VAL A 10 17.80 25.06 6.87
N ASP A 11 18.12 25.82 7.92
CA ASP A 11 19.11 25.46 8.95
C ASP A 11 18.61 24.24 9.75
N SER A 12 18.73 23.07 9.14
CA SER A 12 18.32 21.80 9.73
C SER A 12 19.50 21.19 10.48
N LYS A 13 19.32 20.98 11.79
CA LYS A 13 20.33 20.32 12.64
C LYS A 13 20.70 18.96 12.03
N PRO A 14 22.00 18.57 12.03
CA PRO A 14 22.48 17.35 11.36
C PRO A 14 21.80 16.07 11.86
N TRP A 15 21.35 16.05 13.12
CA TRP A 15 20.58 14.93 13.68
C TRP A 15 19.18 14.78 13.08
N VAL A 16 18.54 15.88 12.66
CA VAL A 16 17.22 15.86 11.99
C VAL A 16 17.37 15.25 10.59
N VAL A 17 18.43 15.61 9.87
CA VAL A 17 18.75 15.02 8.56
C VAL A 17 19.01 13.52 8.68
N GLY A 18 19.75 13.10 9.71
CA GLY A 18 19.98 11.69 10.01
C GLY A 18 18.70 10.91 10.29
N PHE A 19 17.77 11.48 11.07
CA PHE A 19 16.48 10.86 11.37
C PHE A 19 15.61 10.70 10.11
N ILE A 20 15.55 11.73 9.27
CA ILE A 20 14.77 11.68 8.03
C ILE A 20 15.31 10.60 7.08
N LEU A 21 16.63 10.46 6.96
CA LEU A 21 17.25 9.43 6.13
C LEU A 21 16.94 8.01 6.63
N VAL A 22 17.02 7.78 7.94
CA VAL A 22 16.72 6.46 8.54
C VAL A 22 15.23 6.10 8.37
N VAL A 23 14.33 7.06 8.58
CA VAL A 23 12.89 6.84 8.37
C VAL A 23 12.58 6.58 6.90
N SER A 24 13.20 7.33 6.00
CA SER A 24 13.01 7.17 4.55
C SER A 24 13.54 5.82 4.05
N LEU A 25 14.71 5.40 4.54
CA LEU A 25 15.29 4.09 4.23
C LEU A 25 14.49 2.94 4.84
N GLY A 26 13.94 3.11 6.05
CA GLY A 26 13.02 2.13 6.65
C GLY A 26 11.72 2.00 5.87
N LEU A 27 11.13 3.13 5.45
CA LEU A 27 9.95 3.14 4.58
C LEU A 27 10.24 2.53 3.20
N ALA A 28 11.40 2.81 2.61
CA ALA A 28 11.83 2.24 1.35
C ALA A 28 12.14 0.75 1.46
N GLY A 29 12.75 0.31 2.57
CA GLY A 29 13.02 -1.10 2.85
C GLY A 29 11.73 -1.91 3.06
N LEU A 30 10.75 -1.34 3.78
CA LEU A 30 9.40 -1.91 3.90
C LEU A 30 8.68 -1.94 2.54
N TRP A 31 8.86 -0.89 1.74
CA TRP A 31 8.30 -0.82 0.39
C TRP A 31 8.95 -1.83 -0.57
N TRP A 32 10.25 -2.10 -0.42
CA TRP A 32 11.01 -3.07 -1.21
C TRP A 32 10.70 -4.52 -0.82
N TRP A 33 10.58 -4.81 0.48
CA TRP A 33 10.14 -6.12 0.97
C TRP A 33 8.72 -6.45 0.48
N SER A 34 7.86 -5.44 0.39
CA SER A 34 6.51 -5.55 -0.18
C SER A 34 6.46 -5.80 -1.70
N HIS A 35 7.58 -5.72 -2.42
CA HIS A 35 7.65 -5.89 -3.89
C HIS A 35 7.97 -7.32 -4.36
N SER A 36 7.93 -8.29 -3.44
CA SER A 36 7.95 -9.70 -3.83
C SER A 36 6.70 -9.96 -4.66
N ARG A 37 6.82 -10.32 -5.96
CA ARG A 37 5.65 -10.62 -6.81
C ARG A 37 4.83 -11.71 -6.14
N VAL A 38 3.68 -11.35 -5.60
CA VAL A 38 2.84 -12.27 -4.85
C VAL A 38 1.88 -12.93 -5.82
N GLU A 39 1.94 -14.26 -5.87
CA GLU A 39 0.97 -15.05 -6.61
C GLU A 39 -0.38 -15.03 -5.88
N LEU A 40 -1.32 -14.29 -6.46
CA LEU A 40 -2.75 -14.39 -6.19
C LEU A 40 -3.33 -15.64 -6.86
N ASP A 41 -4.01 -16.46 -6.06
CA ASP A 41 -4.96 -17.47 -6.52
C ASP A 41 -6.25 -16.79 -7.06
N GLU A 42 -7.19 -17.58 -7.58
CA GLU A 42 -8.43 -17.05 -8.17
C GLU A 42 -9.22 -16.17 -7.19
N MET A 43 -9.34 -16.62 -5.94
CA MET A 43 -9.98 -15.82 -4.89
C MET A 43 -9.21 -14.53 -4.60
N GLY A 44 -7.88 -14.58 -4.53
CA GLY A 44 -7.05 -13.41 -4.25
C GLY A 44 -7.09 -12.39 -5.38
N TYR A 45 -7.24 -12.84 -6.62
CA TYR A 45 -7.45 -11.97 -7.76
C TYR A 45 -8.79 -11.21 -7.64
N ASP A 46 -9.88 -11.90 -7.33
CA ASP A 46 -11.21 -11.31 -7.18
C ASP A 46 -11.29 -10.34 -6.00
N VAL A 47 -10.71 -10.72 -4.85
CA VAL A 47 -10.61 -9.84 -3.68
C VAL A 47 -9.80 -8.59 -4.02
N THR A 48 -8.71 -8.73 -4.78
CA THR A 48 -7.88 -7.59 -5.20
C THR A 48 -8.63 -6.66 -6.16
N ILE A 49 -9.45 -7.19 -7.07
CA ILE A 49 -10.34 -6.39 -7.93
C ILE A 49 -11.37 -5.63 -7.08
N ALA A 50 -12.01 -6.30 -6.13
CA ALA A 50 -13.00 -5.68 -5.26
C ALA A 50 -12.37 -4.56 -4.42
N LEU A 51 -11.18 -4.82 -3.85
CA LEU A 51 -10.39 -3.83 -3.12
C LEU A 51 -9.97 -2.65 -4.00
N TYR A 52 -9.59 -2.87 -5.26
CA TYR A 52 -9.29 -1.81 -6.20
C TYR A 52 -10.48 -0.85 -6.40
N ARG A 53 -11.70 -1.39 -6.55
CA ARG A 53 -12.92 -0.57 -6.66
C ARG A 53 -13.17 0.22 -5.39
N VAL A 54 -13.07 -0.43 -4.23
CA VAL A 54 -13.23 0.21 -2.91
C VAL A 54 -12.24 1.36 -2.71
N CYS A 55 -10.95 1.15 -3.03
CA CYS A 55 -9.92 2.17 -2.94
C CYS A 55 -10.21 3.37 -3.86
N ASN A 56 -10.71 3.14 -5.07
CA ASN A 56 -11.10 4.21 -5.99
C ASN A 56 -12.34 4.98 -5.54
N GLN A 57 -13.30 4.30 -4.93
CA GLN A 57 -14.50 4.90 -4.34
C GLN A 57 -14.22 5.57 -3.00
N ARG A 58 -13.06 5.27 -2.37
CA ARG A 58 -12.70 5.67 -1.01
C ARG A 58 -13.79 5.30 0.00
N SER A 59 -14.32 4.08 -0.13
CA SER A 59 -15.39 3.59 0.72
C SER A 59 -14.82 2.93 1.96
N ASP A 60 -14.96 3.58 3.12
CA ASP A 60 -14.56 2.99 4.41
C ASP A 60 -15.40 1.74 4.74
N ASP A 61 -16.71 1.79 4.50
CA ASP A 61 -17.60 0.64 4.69
C ASP A 61 -17.21 -0.55 3.81
N GLY A 62 -16.91 -0.28 2.53
CA GLY A 62 -16.42 -1.30 1.60
C GLY A 62 -15.07 -1.88 2.04
N LEU A 63 -14.18 -1.04 2.57
CA LEU A 63 -12.87 -1.48 3.05
C LEU A 63 -13.00 -2.39 4.27
N GLN A 64 -13.90 -2.06 5.18
CA GLN A 64 -14.19 -2.88 6.35
C GLN A 64 -14.81 -4.22 5.97
N GLN A 65 -15.68 -4.26 4.96
CA GLN A 65 -16.26 -5.51 4.45
C GLN A 65 -15.19 -6.42 3.84
N ILE A 66 -14.30 -5.88 3.01
CA ILE A 66 -13.18 -6.63 2.42
C ILE A 66 -12.26 -7.19 3.53
N GLU A 67 -11.89 -6.35 4.50
CA GLU A 67 -11.03 -6.75 5.64
C GLU A 67 -11.67 -7.92 6.43
N ASN A 68 -12.98 -7.87 6.66
CA ASN A 68 -13.71 -8.93 7.35
C ASN A 68 -13.78 -10.23 6.52
N GLN A 69 -13.95 -10.14 5.20
CA GLN A 69 -13.95 -11.30 4.31
C GLN A 69 -12.60 -12.02 4.34
N ILE A 70 -11.50 -11.27 4.25
CA ILE A 70 -10.14 -11.83 4.29
C ILE A 70 -9.87 -12.54 5.61
N ARG A 71 -10.23 -11.93 6.75
CA ARG A 71 -10.05 -12.56 8.08
C ARG A 71 -10.81 -13.88 8.22
N LYS A 72 -12.00 -14.00 7.60
CA LYS A 72 -12.75 -15.27 7.56
C LYS A 72 -12.02 -16.32 6.73
N LEU A 73 -11.58 -15.96 5.53
CA LEU A 73 -10.83 -16.86 4.63
C LEU A 73 -9.51 -17.34 5.23
N GLU A 74 -8.82 -16.47 5.99
CA GLU A 74 -7.62 -16.84 6.74
C GLU A 74 -7.91 -17.90 7.81
N THR A 75 -9.03 -17.76 8.53
CA THR A 75 -9.47 -18.73 9.54
C THR A 75 -9.81 -20.09 8.92
N GLU A 76 -10.31 -20.08 7.69
CA GLU A 76 -10.70 -21.28 6.94
C GLU A 76 -9.54 -21.94 6.19
N GLN A 77 -8.31 -21.39 6.26
CA GLN A 77 -7.13 -21.84 5.49
C GLN A 77 -7.36 -21.96 3.98
N ALA A 78 -8.36 -21.24 3.46
CA ALA A 78 -8.79 -21.33 2.07
C ALA A 78 -7.94 -20.46 1.12
N PHE A 79 -6.92 -19.79 1.64
CA PHE A 79 -6.25 -18.68 0.96
C PHE A 79 -4.73 -18.68 1.19
N SER A 80 -3.95 -18.36 0.16
CA SER A 80 -2.48 -18.26 0.25
C SER A 80 -2.04 -17.22 1.29
N SER A 81 -1.17 -17.61 2.23
CA SER A 81 -0.69 -16.72 3.30
C SER A 81 0.04 -15.48 2.77
N ALA A 82 0.79 -15.63 1.67
CA ALA A 82 1.50 -14.52 1.04
C ALA A 82 0.53 -13.53 0.36
N ALA A 83 -0.48 -14.05 -0.35
CA ALA A 83 -1.53 -13.23 -0.96
C ALA A 83 -2.31 -12.44 0.10
N ASN A 84 -2.64 -13.10 1.22
CA ASN A 84 -3.32 -12.45 2.34
C ASN A 84 -2.49 -11.30 2.91
N GLN A 85 -1.20 -11.56 3.15
CA GLN A 85 -0.31 -10.55 3.69
C GLN A 85 -0.17 -9.34 2.76
N ALA A 86 -0.05 -9.57 1.45
CA ALA A 86 -0.01 -8.51 0.44
C ALA A 86 -1.30 -7.67 0.45
N ILE A 87 -2.47 -8.31 0.38
CA ILE A 87 -3.75 -7.60 0.36
C ILE A 87 -3.97 -6.83 1.67
N MET A 88 -3.63 -7.42 2.82
CA MET A 88 -3.73 -6.75 4.13
C MET A 88 -2.82 -5.52 4.22
N SER A 89 -1.63 -5.53 3.61
CA SER A 89 -0.76 -4.36 3.53
C SER A 89 -1.37 -3.21 2.72
N ILE A 90 -2.11 -3.54 1.66
CA ILE A 90 -2.83 -2.58 0.83
C ILE A 90 -4.01 -1.99 1.62
N ILE A 91 -4.73 -2.82 2.37
CA ILE A 91 -5.80 -2.37 3.27
C ILE A 91 -5.24 -1.42 4.34
N ALA A 92 -4.10 -1.74 4.96
CA ALA A 92 -3.46 -0.84 5.92
C ALA A 92 -3.10 0.52 5.30
N THR A 93 -2.62 0.51 4.05
CA THR A 93 -2.34 1.73 3.28
C THR A 93 -3.62 2.55 3.05
N ALA A 94 -4.73 1.90 2.69
CA ALA A 94 -6.03 2.55 2.52
C ALA A 94 -6.57 3.14 3.85
N LYS A 95 -6.49 2.39 4.96
CA LYS A 95 -6.88 2.85 6.31
C LYS A 95 -6.06 4.04 6.80
N ALA A 96 -4.82 4.19 6.33
CA ALA A 96 -4.00 5.37 6.57
C ALA A 96 -4.42 6.61 5.72
N GLY A 97 -5.54 6.52 4.99
CA GLY A 97 -6.04 7.55 4.09
C GLY A 97 -5.29 7.66 2.76
N GLN A 98 -4.32 6.75 2.49
CA GLN A 98 -3.50 6.77 1.27
C GLN A 98 -4.20 6.03 0.11
N TRP A 99 -5.46 6.39 -0.15
CA TRP A 99 -6.36 5.70 -1.09
C TRP A 99 -5.76 5.51 -2.49
N GLN A 100 -5.17 6.55 -3.08
CA GLN A 100 -4.56 6.43 -4.41
C GLN A 100 -3.35 5.50 -4.41
N LYS A 101 -2.57 5.47 -3.33
CA LYS A 101 -1.42 4.58 -3.20
C LYS A 101 -1.89 3.13 -3.11
N ALA A 102 -2.92 2.87 -2.32
CA ALA A 102 -3.54 1.55 -2.21
C ALA A 102 -4.13 1.08 -3.55
N ALA A 103 -4.85 1.95 -4.28
CA ALA A 103 -5.39 1.61 -5.60
C ALA A 103 -4.28 1.27 -6.62
N ARG A 104 -3.16 2.00 -6.61
CA ARG A 104 -2.00 1.68 -7.46
C ARG A 104 -1.38 0.33 -7.08
N ALA A 105 -1.27 0.03 -5.79
CA ALA A 105 -0.77 -1.25 -5.33
C ALA A 105 -1.68 -2.41 -5.75
N CYS A 106 -3.01 -2.26 -5.67
CA CYS A 106 -3.93 -3.26 -6.23
C CYS A 106 -3.70 -3.47 -7.73
N ARG A 107 -3.59 -2.36 -8.49
CA ARG A 107 -3.37 -2.44 -9.93
C ARG A 107 -2.07 -3.14 -10.27
N GLN A 108 -0.98 -2.80 -9.59
CA GLN A 108 0.31 -3.47 -9.76
C GLN A 108 0.20 -4.96 -9.45
N ALA A 109 -0.43 -5.32 -8.33
CA ALA A 109 -0.63 -6.72 -7.96
C ALA A 109 -1.39 -7.49 -9.05
N LEU A 110 -2.42 -6.90 -9.67
CA LEU A 110 -3.15 -7.49 -10.78
C LEU A 110 -2.32 -7.57 -12.08
N GLU A 111 -1.54 -6.54 -12.40
CA GLU A 111 -0.67 -6.51 -13.58
C GLU A 111 0.47 -7.54 -13.49
N ASP A 112 1.02 -7.72 -12.28
CA ASP A 112 2.01 -8.75 -11.97
C ASP A 112 1.46 -10.15 -12.23
N GLN A 113 0.13 -10.33 -12.23
CA GLN A 113 -0.51 -11.60 -12.56
C GLN A 113 -0.55 -11.91 -14.06
N VAL A 114 -0.49 -10.89 -14.91
CA VAL A 114 -0.58 -10.99 -16.37
C VAL A 114 0.79 -11.03 -17.02
N GLN A 115 1.80 -10.39 -16.42
CA GLN A 115 3.19 -10.40 -16.92
C GLN A 115 3.96 -11.68 -16.58
N ARG A 116 3.25 -12.79 -16.33
CA ARG A 116 3.80 -14.08 -15.93
C ARG A 116 3.93 -15.01 -17.13
#